data_AF-A0A6B2LGX9-F1
#
_entry.id   AF-A0A6B2LGX9-F1
#
_cell.length_a   1.000
_cell.length_b   1.000
_cell.length_c   1.000
_cell.angle_alpha   90.00
_cell.angle_beta   90.00
_cell.angle_gamma   90.00
#
_symmetry.space_group_name_H-M   'P 1'
#
loop_
_entity.id
_entity.type
_entity.pdbx_description
1 polymer ?
#
loop_
_entity_poly.entity_id
_entity_poly.type
_entity_poly.pdbx_seq_one_letter_code
_entity_poly.pdbx_strand_id
1 'polypeptide(L)'
;MSENGPSDIISEKGDDELREKVEEVQEEAQIDPAVLEQRLKEAEELKLIGNDEFQKENYEMAIQKYTEAIQLVPKDHEKSAIFHSNRAAAHLHLSQYKEAVADCDVALKITPLSVKAIHRRANANYQLKEYKKALEDYKKYLELNPGVSNASVQRLVDELPALIQKQEEEEKAKMMEDLKSLGNKFLGLFGMSVDNFQATQDSTTGGYSIKFNPNK
;
A
#
# COMPACT_ATOMS: atom_id res chain seq x y z
N MET A 1 -35.77 -7.36 -40.93
CA MET A 1 -34.40 -7.87 -40.76
C MET A 1 -33.44 -6.71 -40.91
N SER A 2 -32.94 -6.19 -39.80
CA SER A 2 -31.55 -5.74 -39.63
C SER A 2 -31.44 -5.17 -38.21
N GLU A 3 -30.64 -5.84 -37.41
CA GLU A 3 -30.41 -5.61 -36.00
C GLU A 3 -29.62 -4.31 -35.79
N ASN A 4 -30.06 -3.46 -34.88
CA ASN A 4 -29.20 -2.46 -34.24
C ASN A 4 -28.84 -3.01 -32.86
N GLY A 5 -27.70 -3.70 -32.79
CA GLY A 5 -27.08 -4.06 -31.52
C GLY A 5 -26.44 -2.82 -30.86
N PRO A 6 -26.40 -2.76 -29.53
CA PRO A 6 -25.73 -1.67 -28.82
C PRO A 6 -24.22 -1.74 -29.09
N SER A 7 -23.68 -0.69 -29.70
CA SER A 7 -22.24 -0.50 -29.84
C SER A 7 -21.60 -0.41 -28.45
N ASP A 8 -20.72 -1.36 -28.19
CA ASP A 8 -19.86 -1.46 -27.01
C ASP A 8 -19.18 -0.12 -26.70
N ILE A 9 -19.57 0.49 -25.58
CA ILE A 9 -18.81 1.55 -24.93
C ILE A 9 -17.74 0.84 -24.09
N ILE A 10 -16.70 0.33 -24.75
CA ILE A 10 -15.49 -0.14 -24.08
C ILE A 10 -14.41 0.94 -24.29
N SER A 11 -14.31 1.82 -23.30
CA SER A 11 -13.06 2.40 -22.78
C SER A 11 -11.98 2.89 -23.77
N GLU A 12 -12.22 3.99 -24.49
CA GLU A 12 -11.15 4.74 -25.21
C GLU A 12 -10.00 5.20 -24.28
N LYS A 13 -10.24 5.35 -22.97
CA LYS A 13 -9.21 5.74 -21.98
C LYS A 13 -8.16 4.66 -21.73
N GLY A 14 -8.50 3.39 -21.91
CA GLY A 14 -7.57 2.28 -21.65
C GLY A 14 -6.53 2.14 -22.77
N ASP A 15 -6.95 2.39 -24.01
CA ASP A 15 -6.12 2.22 -25.20
C ASP A 15 -5.06 3.34 -25.33
N ASP A 16 -5.39 4.57 -24.91
CA ASP A 16 -4.45 5.70 -24.91
C ASP A 16 -3.34 5.52 -23.86
N GLU A 17 -3.68 5.03 -22.66
CA GLU A 17 -2.72 4.77 -21.58
C GLU A 17 -1.80 3.57 -21.90
N LEU A 18 -2.33 2.57 -22.62
CA LEU A 18 -1.54 1.45 -23.14
C LEU A 18 -0.58 1.91 -24.24
N ARG A 19 -1.03 2.81 -25.12
CA ARG A 19 -0.21 3.38 -26.19
C ARG A 19 0.92 4.24 -25.66
N GLU A 20 0.65 5.11 -24.70
CA GLU A 20 1.65 5.98 -24.05
C GLU A 20 2.73 5.13 -23.34
N LYS A 21 2.32 4.06 -22.65
CA LYS A 21 3.27 3.09 -22.06
C LYS A 21 4.11 2.36 -23.10
N VAL A 22 3.53 2.00 -24.25
CA VAL A 22 4.28 1.35 -25.34
C VAL A 22 5.27 2.30 -26.00
N GLU A 23 4.90 3.57 -26.18
CA GLU A 23 5.76 4.62 -26.73
C GLU A 23 6.92 4.96 -25.77
N GLU A 24 6.67 5.13 -24.46
CA GLU A 24 7.73 5.32 -23.45
C GLU A 24 8.71 4.13 -23.40
N VAL A 25 8.22 2.89 -23.44
CA VAL A 25 9.06 1.68 -23.41
C VAL A 25 9.92 1.58 -24.68
N GLN A 26 9.41 2.02 -25.83
CA GLN A 26 10.16 2.06 -27.08
C GLN A 26 11.22 3.17 -27.10
N GLU A 27 10.94 4.33 -26.49
CA GLU A 27 11.92 5.41 -26.30
C GLU A 27 13.04 5.01 -25.34
N GLU A 28 12.73 4.36 -24.20
CA GLU A 28 13.74 3.89 -23.26
C GLU A 28 14.69 2.84 -23.88
N ALA A 29 14.20 2.01 -24.81
CA ALA A 29 14.97 0.98 -25.50
C ALA A 29 15.91 1.50 -26.60
N GLN A 30 15.80 2.78 -27.01
CA GLN A 30 16.58 3.38 -28.10
C GLN A 30 17.54 4.50 -27.66
N ILE A 31 17.77 4.67 -26.36
CA ILE A 31 18.69 5.69 -25.85
C ILE A 31 20.14 5.30 -26.23
N ASP A 32 20.84 6.20 -26.89
CA ASP A 32 22.29 6.08 -27.15
C ASP A 32 23.03 5.80 -25.82
N PRO A 33 23.85 4.74 -25.73
CA PRO A 33 24.60 4.42 -24.52
C PRO A 33 25.39 5.59 -23.93
N ALA A 34 25.95 6.48 -24.76
CA ALA A 34 26.68 7.65 -24.28
C ALA A 34 25.74 8.68 -23.62
N VAL A 35 24.54 8.86 -24.17
CA VAL A 35 23.51 9.74 -23.60
C VAL A 35 22.97 9.15 -22.29
N LEU A 36 22.73 7.83 -22.26
CA LEU A 36 22.32 7.14 -21.05
C LEU A 36 23.39 7.29 -19.95
N GLU A 37 24.67 7.07 -20.27
CA GLU A 37 25.74 7.23 -19.29
C GLU A 37 25.79 8.65 -18.72
N GLN A 38 25.62 9.67 -19.56
CA GLN A 38 25.57 11.06 -19.11
C GLN A 38 24.38 11.33 -18.20
N ARG A 39 23.18 10.86 -18.56
CA ARG A 39 21.97 10.98 -17.73
C ARG A 39 22.15 10.27 -16.38
N LEU A 40 22.77 9.09 -16.35
CA LEU A 40 23.03 8.34 -15.12
C LEU A 40 24.04 9.03 -14.20
N LYS A 41 24.99 9.80 -14.76
CA LYS A 41 25.93 10.64 -13.99
C LYS A 41 25.20 11.83 -13.37
N GLU A 42 24.45 12.57 -14.17
CA GLU A 42 23.66 13.72 -13.69
C GLU A 42 22.64 13.30 -12.62
N ALA A 43 21.96 12.17 -12.82
CA ALA A 43 21.03 11.63 -11.82
C ALA A 43 21.72 11.26 -10.49
N GLU A 44 22.97 10.79 -10.56
CA GLU A 44 23.76 10.50 -9.37
C GLU A 44 24.14 11.77 -8.62
N GLU A 45 24.50 12.85 -9.33
CA GLU A 45 24.77 14.16 -8.75
C GLU A 45 23.53 14.73 -8.07
N LEU A 46 22.37 14.66 -8.73
CA LEU A 46 21.08 15.06 -8.14
C LEU A 46 20.74 14.25 -6.89
N LYS A 47 20.99 12.93 -6.90
CA LYS A 47 20.84 12.10 -5.70
C LYS A 47 21.80 12.53 -4.58
N LEU A 48 23.03 12.92 -4.89
CA LEU A 48 23.98 13.42 -3.88
C LEU A 48 23.50 14.74 -3.28
N ILE A 49 22.98 15.66 -4.09
CA ILE A 49 22.37 16.91 -3.60
C ILE A 49 21.15 16.60 -2.74
N GLY A 50 20.28 15.69 -3.18
CA GLY A 50 19.12 15.25 -2.40
C GLY A 50 19.52 14.61 -1.07
N ASN A 51 20.61 13.84 -1.03
CA ASN A 51 21.16 13.30 0.21
C ASN A 51 21.65 14.40 1.16
N ASP A 52 22.35 15.41 0.64
CA ASP A 52 22.84 16.54 1.43
C ASP A 52 21.69 17.38 2.01
N GLU A 53 20.67 17.69 1.21
CA GLU A 53 19.46 18.36 1.67
C GLU A 53 18.68 17.52 2.69
N PHE A 54 18.65 16.20 2.53
CA PHE A 54 18.08 15.29 3.53
C PHE A 54 18.84 15.35 4.86
N GLN A 55 20.17 15.41 4.84
CA GLN A 55 20.96 15.55 6.07
C GLN A 55 20.75 16.90 6.76
N LYS A 56 20.41 17.94 6.00
CA LYS A 56 20.03 19.27 6.51
C LYS A 56 18.56 19.35 6.96
N GLU A 57 17.84 18.23 6.94
CA GLU A 57 16.40 18.15 7.24
C GLU A 57 15.50 18.95 6.28
N ASN A 58 16.02 19.36 5.12
CA ASN A 58 15.27 20.01 4.05
C ASN A 58 14.57 18.96 3.17
N TYR A 59 13.62 18.22 3.75
CA TYR A 59 13.04 17.04 3.12
C TYR A 59 12.29 17.35 1.82
N GLU A 60 11.62 18.49 1.70
CA GLU A 60 10.96 18.90 0.46
C GLU A 60 11.95 19.10 -0.69
N MET A 61 13.09 19.73 -0.41
CA MET A 61 14.16 19.90 -1.40
C MET A 61 14.81 18.55 -1.74
N ALA A 62 15.00 17.68 -0.76
CA ALA A 62 15.48 16.32 -1.00
C ALA A 62 14.53 15.55 -1.94
N ILE A 63 13.20 15.62 -1.70
CA ILE A 63 12.17 15.02 -2.56
C ILE A 63 12.27 15.57 -3.98
N GLN A 64 12.40 16.89 -4.13
CA GLN A 64 12.55 17.51 -5.43
C GLN A 64 13.77 16.94 -6.18
N LYS A 65 14.94 16.87 -5.51
CA LYS A 65 16.17 16.39 -6.15
C LYS A 65 16.16 14.91 -6.48
N TYR A 66 15.56 14.06 -5.64
CA TYR A 66 15.34 12.66 -6.01
C TYR A 66 14.35 12.52 -7.16
N THR A 67 13.33 13.39 -7.25
CA THR A 67 12.37 13.38 -8.36
C THR A 67 13.03 13.75 -9.68
N GLU A 68 13.85 14.81 -9.70
CA GLU A 68 14.68 15.17 -10.85
C GLU A 68 15.59 14.00 -11.25
N ALA A 69 16.25 13.33 -10.28
CA ALA A 69 17.09 12.16 -10.56
C ALA A 69 16.31 10.97 -11.17
N ILE A 70 15.09 10.69 -10.69
CA ILE A 70 14.24 9.61 -11.21
C ILE A 70 13.88 9.87 -12.69
N GLN A 71 13.59 11.11 -13.07
CA GLN A 71 13.24 11.46 -14.45
C GLN A 71 14.38 11.22 -15.44
N LEU A 72 15.62 11.24 -14.97
CA LEU A 72 16.80 11.01 -15.81
C LEU A 72 17.13 9.53 -16.03
N VAL A 73 16.56 8.62 -15.25
CA VAL A 73 16.91 7.20 -15.26
C VAL A 73 15.76 6.38 -15.85
N PRO A 74 16.03 5.37 -16.71
CA PRO A 74 14.98 4.46 -17.20
C PRO A 74 14.23 3.80 -16.04
N LYS A 75 12.92 3.63 -16.19
CA LYS A 75 12.04 3.22 -15.07
C LYS A 75 12.50 1.92 -14.39
N ASP A 76 12.93 0.94 -15.17
CA ASP A 76 13.34 -0.38 -14.68
C ASP A 76 14.84 -0.49 -14.31
N HIS A 77 15.60 0.61 -14.40
CA HIS A 77 17.02 0.61 -14.08
C HIS A 77 17.28 0.60 -12.56
N GLU A 78 18.30 -0.12 -12.10
CA GLU A 78 18.60 -0.31 -10.66
C GLU A 78 18.73 1.01 -9.87
N LYS A 79 19.36 2.04 -10.46
CA LYS A 79 19.44 3.39 -9.87
C LYS A 79 18.07 4.01 -9.57
N SER A 80 17.06 3.76 -10.40
CA SER A 80 15.69 4.23 -10.15
C SER A 80 15.17 3.70 -8.81
N ALA A 81 15.42 2.41 -8.51
CA ALA A 81 15.05 1.82 -7.22
C ALA A 81 15.70 2.52 -6.02
N ILE A 82 16.98 2.89 -6.15
CA ILE A 82 17.73 3.60 -5.10
C ILE A 82 17.11 4.98 -4.87
N PHE A 83 16.79 5.71 -5.94
CA PHE A 83 16.27 7.07 -5.85
C PHE A 83 14.85 7.10 -5.28
N HIS A 84 13.98 6.19 -5.73
CA HIS A 84 12.66 5.98 -5.12
C HIS A 84 12.79 5.63 -3.64
N SER A 85 13.69 4.72 -3.27
CA SER A 85 13.89 4.38 -1.86
C SER A 85 14.32 5.61 -1.03
N ASN A 86 15.21 6.46 -1.55
CA ASN A 86 15.65 7.67 -0.85
C ASN A 86 14.56 8.73 -0.75
N ARG A 87 13.74 8.91 -1.80
CA ARG A 87 12.57 9.78 -1.78
C ARG A 87 11.51 9.30 -0.78
N ALA A 88 11.28 7.98 -0.69
CA ALA A 88 10.44 7.39 0.34
C ALA A 88 10.91 7.72 1.77
N ALA A 89 12.22 7.80 1.98
CA ALA A 89 12.77 8.21 3.27
C ALA A 89 12.37 9.66 3.61
N ALA A 90 12.47 10.57 2.65
CA ALA A 90 12.08 11.96 2.84
C ALA A 90 10.57 12.10 3.09
N HIS A 91 9.76 11.36 2.34
CA HIS A 91 8.31 11.26 2.58
C HIS A 91 7.97 10.77 4.00
N LEU A 92 8.70 9.77 4.53
CA LEU A 92 8.52 9.31 5.91
C LEU A 92 8.74 10.43 6.94
N HIS A 93 9.78 11.25 6.77
CA HIS A 93 10.06 12.37 7.67
C HIS A 93 8.97 13.46 7.61
N LEU A 94 8.33 13.65 6.46
CA LEU A 94 7.20 14.56 6.28
C LEU A 94 5.83 13.92 6.63
N SER A 95 5.80 12.72 7.19
CA SER A 95 4.56 11.95 7.47
C SER A 95 3.70 11.68 6.22
N GLN A 96 4.29 11.72 5.03
CA GLN A 96 3.66 11.42 3.73
C GLN A 96 3.71 9.91 3.47
N TYR A 97 2.99 9.15 4.30
CA TYR A 97 3.17 7.70 4.36
C TYR A 97 2.67 6.97 3.11
N LYS A 98 1.64 7.48 2.42
CA LYS A 98 1.12 6.84 1.21
C LYS A 98 2.11 6.96 0.05
N GLU A 99 2.72 8.13 -0.07
CA GLU A 99 3.76 8.45 -1.04
C GLU A 99 5.01 7.62 -0.76
N ALA A 100 5.39 7.47 0.52
CA ALA A 100 6.49 6.59 0.91
C ALA A 100 6.24 5.11 0.55
N VAL A 101 5.02 4.60 0.75
CA VAL A 101 4.66 3.23 0.31
C VAL A 101 4.78 3.10 -1.20
N ALA A 102 4.21 4.04 -1.97
CA ALA A 102 4.24 4.01 -3.43
C ALA A 102 5.68 3.99 -3.98
N ASP A 103 6.56 4.83 -3.44
CA ASP A 103 7.97 4.83 -3.82
C ASP A 103 8.68 3.52 -3.43
N CYS A 104 8.38 2.96 -2.25
CA CYS A 104 8.96 1.68 -1.87
C CYS A 104 8.44 0.53 -2.74
N ASP A 105 7.19 0.54 -3.17
CA ASP A 105 6.63 -0.47 -4.06
C ASP A 105 7.33 -0.46 -5.42
N VAL A 106 7.58 0.73 -5.99
CA VAL A 106 8.39 0.85 -7.22
C VAL A 106 9.81 0.34 -7.00
N ALA A 107 10.47 0.76 -5.92
CA ALA A 107 11.82 0.31 -5.60
C ALA A 107 11.91 -1.21 -5.41
N LEU A 108 10.91 -1.84 -4.79
CA LEU A 108 10.86 -3.28 -4.56
C LEU A 108 10.43 -4.07 -5.79
N LYS A 109 9.73 -3.46 -6.74
CA LYS A 109 9.48 -4.06 -8.06
C LYS A 109 10.80 -4.24 -8.83
N ILE A 110 11.69 -3.24 -8.77
CA ILE A 110 12.98 -3.24 -9.46
C ILE A 110 14.04 -4.04 -8.68
N THR A 111 14.12 -3.85 -7.37
CA THR A 111 15.08 -4.53 -6.48
C THR A 111 14.34 -5.19 -5.30
N PRO A 112 13.80 -6.41 -5.48
CA PRO A 112 12.91 -7.07 -4.50
C PRO A 112 13.51 -7.38 -3.12
N LEU A 113 14.84 -7.36 -3.03
CA LEU A 113 15.61 -7.65 -1.80
C LEU A 113 16.27 -6.39 -1.22
N SER A 114 15.84 -5.19 -1.63
CA SER A 114 16.32 -3.93 -1.05
C SER A 114 15.89 -3.80 0.41
N VAL A 115 16.81 -4.13 1.33
CA VAL A 115 16.61 -4.05 2.79
C VAL A 115 16.09 -2.67 3.22
N LYS A 116 16.64 -1.60 2.64
CA LYS A 116 16.22 -0.21 2.96
C LYS A 116 14.78 0.05 2.53
N ALA A 117 14.38 -0.37 1.32
CA ALA A 117 13.02 -0.16 0.83
C ALA A 117 11.99 -1.00 1.61
N ILE A 118 12.32 -2.26 1.95
CA ILE A 118 11.48 -3.11 2.80
C ILE A 118 11.23 -2.44 4.16
N HIS A 119 12.30 -1.98 4.83
CA HIS A 119 12.17 -1.34 6.13
C HIS A 119 11.37 -0.03 6.08
N ARG A 120 11.62 0.79 5.05
CA ARG A 120 10.90 2.06 4.84
C ARG A 120 9.41 1.81 4.59
N ARG A 121 9.07 0.81 3.76
CA ARG A 121 7.68 0.41 3.50
C ARG A 121 6.98 -0.13 4.76
N ALA A 122 7.69 -0.92 5.57
CA ALA A 122 7.18 -1.39 6.85
C ALA A 122 6.81 -0.23 7.79
N ASN A 123 7.72 0.75 7.92
CA ASN A 123 7.50 1.94 8.74
C ASN A 123 6.31 2.77 8.23
N ALA A 124 6.20 2.97 6.92
CA ALA A 124 5.09 3.71 6.32
C ALA A 124 3.74 3.00 6.54
N ASN A 125 3.69 1.68 6.29
CA ASN A 125 2.50 0.87 6.54
C ASN A 125 2.10 0.84 8.02
N TYR A 126 3.08 0.79 8.93
CA TYR A 126 2.82 0.88 10.36
C TYR A 126 2.09 2.18 10.73
N GLN A 127 2.57 3.32 10.22
CA GLN A 127 1.95 4.63 10.47
C GLN A 127 0.56 4.76 9.83
N LEU A 128 0.33 4.08 8.69
CA LEU A 128 -0.98 3.98 8.06
C LEU A 128 -1.93 3.00 8.77
N LYS A 129 -1.47 2.32 9.82
CA LYS A 129 -2.20 1.23 10.50
C LYS A 129 -2.52 0.03 9.59
N GLU A 130 -1.75 -0.12 8.52
CA GLU A 130 -1.75 -1.29 7.64
C GLU A 130 -0.90 -2.40 8.28
N TYR A 131 -1.24 -2.79 9.52
CA TYR A 131 -0.38 -3.58 10.40
C TYR A 131 0.00 -4.95 9.83
N LYS A 132 -0.90 -5.58 9.05
CA LYS A 132 -0.60 -6.86 8.38
C LYS A 132 0.55 -6.72 7.38
N LYS A 133 0.52 -5.67 6.55
CA LYS A 133 1.58 -5.39 5.56
C LYS A 133 2.88 -4.98 6.24
N ALA A 134 2.79 -4.17 7.30
CA ALA A 134 3.96 -3.79 8.09
C ALA A 134 4.65 -5.01 8.72
N LEU A 135 3.88 -5.94 9.29
CA LEU A 135 4.39 -7.16 9.90
C LEU A 135 5.11 -8.05 8.89
N GLU A 136 4.56 -8.20 7.68
CA GLU A 136 5.18 -8.96 6.59
C GLU A 136 6.55 -8.37 6.23
N ASP A 137 6.62 -7.06 6.01
CA ASP A 137 7.87 -6.38 5.66
C ASP A 137 8.89 -6.41 6.81
N TYR A 138 8.48 -6.24 8.06
CA TYR A 138 9.40 -6.35 9.20
C TYR A 138 9.98 -7.74 9.37
N LYS A 139 9.18 -8.80 9.17
CA LYS A 139 9.69 -10.18 9.16
C LYS A 139 10.72 -10.38 8.06
N LYS A 140 10.39 -9.96 6.84
CA LYS A 140 11.31 -10.03 5.70
C LYS A 140 12.60 -9.23 5.94
N TYR A 141 12.51 -8.06 6.58
CA TYR A 141 13.68 -7.27 6.96
C TYR A 141 14.60 -8.02 7.93
N LEU A 142 14.05 -8.70 8.94
CA LEU A 142 14.83 -9.50 9.89
C LEU A 142 15.46 -10.73 9.22
N GLU A 143 14.73 -11.40 8.32
CA GLU A 143 15.24 -12.54 7.54
C GLU A 143 16.45 -12.17 6.67
N LEU A 144 16.45 -10.97 6.09
CA LEU A 144 17.53 -10.48 5.23
C LEU A 144 18.75 -9.92 6.01
N ASN A 145 18.63 -9.72 7.33
CA ASN A 145 19.71 -9.23 8.18
C ASN A 145 20.02 -10.17 9.36
N PRO A 146 20.33 -11.46 9.11
CA PRO A 146 20.64 -12.39 10.17
C PRO A 146 21.96 -11.99 10.85
N GLY A 147 21.88 -11.49 12.08
CA GLY A 147 23.04 -11.09 12.89
C GLY A 147 23.14 -9.60 13.18
N VAL A 148 22.31 -8.75 12.56
CA VAL A 148 22.16 -7.37 13.03
C VAL A 148 21.07 -7.36 14.11
N SER A 149 21.46 -7.10 15.36
CA SER A 149 20.50 -6.93 16.45
C SER A 149 19.61 -5.72 16.16
N ASN A 150 18.39 -5.98 15.69
CA ASN A 150 17.36 -4.99 15.44
C ASN A 150 16.25 -5.12 16.48
N ALA A 151 16.61 -4.90 17.75
CA ALA A 151 15.69 -5.07 18.88
C ALA A 151 14.37 -4.29 18.72
N SER A 152 14.43 -3.09 18.12
CA SER A 152 13.24 -2.28 17.83
C SER A 152 12.30 -2.96 16.83
N VAL A 153 12.83 -3.54 15.75
CA VAL A 153 12.02 -4.25 14.75
C VAL A 153 11.49 -5.56 15.31
N GLN A 154 12.29 -6.28 16.11
CA GLN A 154 11.82 -7.50 16.77
C GLN A 154 10.61 -7.22 17.68
N ARG A 155 10.66 -6.14 18.48
CA ARG A 155 9.51 -5.71 19.31
C ARG A 155 8.27 -5.44 18.46
N LEU A 156 8.42 -4.76 17.33
CA LEU A 156 7.29 -4.52 16.42
C LEU A 156 6.70 -5.83 15.89
N VAL A 157 7.55 -6.80 15.53
CA VAL A 157 7.09 -8.13 15.09
C VAL A 157 6.33 -8.88 16.20
N ASP A 158 6.75 -8.71 17.44
CA ASP A 158 6.10 -9.34 18.61
C ASP A 158 4.78 -8.63 18.99
N GLU A 159 4.70 -7.30 18.83
CA GLU A 159 3.56 -6.47 19.22
C GLU A 159 2.44 -6.41 18.17
N LEU A 160 2.79 -6.38 16.88
CA LEU A 160 1.85 -6.20 15.78
C LEU A 160 0.71 -7.25 15.71
N PRO A 161 0.92 -8.54 16.02
CA PRO A 161 -0.16 -9.53 16.04
C PRO A 161 -1.33 -9.13 16.96
N ALA A 162 -1.04 -8.57 18.14
CA ALA A 162 -2.08 -8.12 19.07
C ALA A 162 -2.83 -6.89 18.54
N LEU A 163 -2.12 -5.97 17.88
CA LEU A 163 -2.75 -4.81 17.24
C LEU A 163 -3.65 -5.21 16.06
N ILE A 164 -3.21 -6.19 15.26
CA ILE A 164 -4.00 -6.75 14.16
C ILE A 164 -5.28 -7.39 14.70
N GLN A 165 -5.18 -8.23 15.74
CA GLN A 165 -6.35 -8.85 16.35
C GLN A 165 -7.34 -7.81 16.89
N LYS A 166 -6.83 -6.82 17.62
CA LYS A 166 -7.66 -5.74 18.17
C LYS A 166 -8.39 -4.97 17.06
N GLN A 167 -7.68 -4.62 15.97
CA GLN A 167 -8.29 -3.94 14.83
C GLN A 167 -9.37 -4.79 14.17
N GLU A 168 -9.13 -6.09 13.98
CA GLU A 168 -10.14 -7.00 13.43
C GLU A 168 -11.38 -7.13 14.32
N GLU A 169 -11.21 -7.17 15.64
CA GLU A 169 -12.31 -7.19 16.60
C GLU A 169 -13.13 -5.89 16.55
N GLU A 170 -12.47 -4.73 16.47
CA GLU A 170 -13.12 -3.42 16.31
C GLU A 170 -13.88 -3.31 14.98
N GLU A 171 -13.30 -3.78 13.88
CA GLU A 171 -13.95 -3.82 12.56
C GLU A 171 -15.15 -4.77 12.54
N LYS A 172 -15.04 -5.95 13.15
CA LYS A 172 -16.16 -6.89 13.32
C LYS A 172 -17.28 -6.29 14.18
N ALA A 173 -16.93 -5.61 15.27
CA ALA A 173 -17.91 -4.98 16.15
C ALA A 173 -18.68 -3.88 15.42
N LYS A 174 -17.99 -3.00 14.68
CA LYS A 174 -18.61 -1.96 13.84
C LYS A 174 -19.51 -2.56 12.77
N MET A 175 -19.04 -3.59 12.08
CA MET A 175 -19.85 -4.29 11.08
C MET A 175 -21.13 -4.87 11.70
N MET A 176 -21.03 -5.52 12.86
CA MET A 176 -22.21 -6.05 13.57
C MET A 176 -23.18 -4.95 14.00
N GLU A 177 -22.68 -3.78 14.42
CA GLU A 177 -23.50 -2.62 14.74
C GLU A 177 -24.23 -2.09 13.49
N ASP A 178 -23.52 -1.94 12.37
CA ASP A 178 -24.10 -1.52 11.09
C ASP A 178 -25.17 -2.50 10.60
N LEU A 179 -24.92 -3.82 10.71
CA LEU A 179 -25.91 -4.84 10.38
C LEU A 179 -27.17 -4.75 11.28
N LYS A 180 -26.99 -4.53 12.58
CA LYS A 180 -28.11 -4.35 13.51
C LYS A 180 -28.92 -3.10 13.16
N SER A 181 -28.24 -1.98 12.90
CA SER A 181 -28.86 -0.72 12.50
C SER A 181 -29.67 -0.88 11.21
N LEU A 182 -29.09 -1.53 10.20
CA LEU A 182 -29.78 -1.83 8.96
C LEU A 182 -30.99 -2.74 9.18
N GLY A 183 -30.85 -3.81 9.96
CA GLY A 183 -31.95 -4.71 10.32
C GLY A 183 -33.08 -3.98 11.02
N ASN A 184 -32.76 -3.11 11.99
CA ASN A 184 -33.74 -2.30 12.72
C ASN A 184 -34.46 -1.28 11.84
N LYS A 185 -33.79 -0.72 10.83
CA LYS A 185 -34.43 0.18 9.87
C LYS A 185 -35.53 -0.53 9.07
N PHE A 186 -35.31 -1.80 8.71
CA PHE A 186 -36.31 -2.60 7.99
C PHE A 186 -37.40 -3.14 8.91
N LEU A 187 -37.02 -3.69 10.05
CA LEU A 187 -37.94 -4.28 11.02
C LEU A 187 -38.82 -3.22 11.70
N GLY A 188 -38.29 -2.00 11.89
CA GLY A 188 -39.01 -0.88 12.48
C GLY A 188 -40.24 -0.46 11.69
N LEU A 189 -40.27 -0.66 10.36
CA LEU A 189 -41.47 -0.45 9.53
C LEU A 189 -42.66 -1.32 9.96
N PHE A 190 -42.38 -2.41 10.65
CA PHE A 190 -43.36 -3.37 11.17
C PHE A 190 -43.47 -3.33 12.70
N GLY A 191 -42.89 -2.31 13.35
CA GLY A 191 -42.84 -2.22 14.82
C GLY A 191 -41.95 -3.28 15.48
N MET A 192 -40.93 -3.79 14.77
CA MET A 192 -40.01 -4.81 15.26
C MET A 192 -38.55 -4.30 15.36
N SER A 193 -37.72 -5.05 16.08
CA SER A 193 -36.27 -4.88 16.25
C SER A 193 -35.56 -6.22 16.05
N VAL A 194 -34.27 -6.19 15.66
CA VAL A 194 -33.40 -7.36 15.65
C VAL A 194 -33.29 -8.01 17.04
N ASP A 195 -33.49 -7.24 18.11
CA ASP A 195 -33.48 -7.75 19.49
C ASP A 195 -34.70 -8.63 19.82
N ASN A 196 -35.75 -8.56 19.01
CA ASN A 196 -36.90 -9.48 19.11
C ASN A 196 -36.55 -10.90 18.65
N PHE A 197 -35.40 -11.12 17.99
CA PHE A 197 -34.98 -12.41 17.47
C PHE A 197 -33.79 -12.97 18.26
N GLN A 198 -33.91 -14.20 18.76
CA GLN A 198 -32.83 -14.95 19.40
C GLN A 198 -32.51 -16.21 18.60
N ALA A 199 -31.28 -16.29 18.10
CA ALA A 199 -30.77 -17.49 17.47
C ALA A 199 -30.11 -18.40 18.52
N THR A 200 -30.46 -19.69 18.53
CA THR A 200 -29.80 -20.73 19.33
C THR A 200 -29.21 -21.78 18.38
N GLN A 201 -27.92 -22.09 18.53
CA GLN A 201 -27.24 -23.12 17.76
C GLN A 201 -27.39 -24.48 18.44
N ASP A 202 -27.75 -25.52 17.68
CA ASP A 202 -27.71 -26.91 18.13
C ASP A 202 -26.27 -27.42 18.00
N SER A 203 -25.66 -27.81 19.12
CA SER A 203 -24.28 -28.28 19.19
C SER A 203 -24.04 -29.63 18.50
N THR A 204 -25.09 -30.36 18.16
CA THR A 204 -25.01 -31.70 17.55
C THR A 204 -25.11 -31.65 16.03
N THR A 205 -26.01 -30.82 15.52
CA THR A 205 -26.28 -30.69 14.08
C THR A 205 -25.62 -29.48 13.44
N GLY A 206 -25.16 -28.51 14.25
CA GLY A 206 -24.66 -27.22 13.78
C GLY A 206 -25.76 -26.28 13.25
N GLY A 207 -27.02 -26.73 13.22
CA GLY A 207 -28.17 -25.96 12.76
C GLY A 207 -28.58 -24.85 13.74
N TYR A 208 -29.19 -23.79 13.22
CA TYR A 208 -29.67 -22.66 14.02
C TYR A 208 -31.20 -22.67 14.07
N SER A 209 -31.78 -22.48 15.26
CA SER A 209 -33.21 -22.17 15.43
C SER A 209 -33.38 -20.72 15.87
N ILE A 210 -34.26 -19.97 15.22
CA ILE A 210 -34.56 -18.59 15.58
C ILE A 210 -35.89 -18.53 16.34
N LYS A 211 -35.87 -17.95 17.53
CA LYS A 211 -37.05 -17.66 18.34
C LYS A 211 -37.37 -16.17 18.27
N PHE A 212 -38.64 -15.85 18.05
CA PHE A 212 -39.13 -14.47 18.05
C PHE A 212 -39.87 -14.18 19.35
N ASN A 213 -39.57 -13.04 19.99
CA ASN A 213 -40.24 -12.55 21.19
C ASN A 213 -40.75 -11.11 20.97
N PRO A 214 -42.07 -10.93 20.75
CA PRO A 214 -42.66 -9.64 20.41
C PRO A 214 -42.75 -8.65 21.58
N ASN A 215 -42.57 -9.09 22.82
CA ASN A 215 -42.79 -8.28 24.03
C ASN A 215 -41.48 -7.71 24.61
N LYS A 216 -40.45 -7.56 23.78
CA LYS A 216 -39.11 -7.13 24.20
C LYS A 216 -38.72 -5.83 23.51
#